data_AF-A0A0S7ER08-F1
#
_entry.id   AF-A0A0S7ER08-F1
#
_cell.length_a   1.000
_cell.length_b   1.000
_cell.length_c   1.000
_cell.angle_alpha   90.00
_cell.angle_beta   90.00
_cell.angle_gamma   90.00
#
_symmetry.space_group_name_H-M   'P 1'
#
loop_
_entity.id
_entity.type
_entity.pdbx_description
1 polymer ?
#
loop_
_entity_poly.entity_id
_entity_poly.type
_entity_poly.pdbx_seq_one_letter_code
_entity_poly.pdbx_strand_id
1 'polypeptide(L)'
;NAVIDYRQLGLRYKLYYWQILYNTAAAYCRMGQWESAMDKLVSATQDRGQGRGGNIEVALKSVERREILDPLLVPVGLVFRPRKQEIEQLRQRDFLGKAKVISSMIPNDDFGGFEPLRQQKPGFYEPKTDGVQ
;
A
#
# COMPACT_ATOMS: atom_id res chain seq x y z
N ASN A 1 -11.20 18.12 10.93
CA ASN A 1 -10.41 17.76 9.72
C ASN A 1 -11.39 17.24 8.68
N ALA A 2 -11.72 18.01 7.65
CA ALA A 2 -12.90 17.77 6.79
C ALA A 2 -12.69 16.73 5.67
N VAL A 3 -11.44 16.26 5.47
CA VAL A 3 -11.08 15.34 4.39
C VAL A 3 -9.97 14.40 4.84
N ILE A 4 -10.10 13.11 4.55
CA ILE A 4 -9.02 12.12 4.63
C ILE A 4 -8.53 11.85 3.21
N ASP A 5 -7.26 12.18 2.94
CA ASP A 5 -6.62 11.92 1.65
C ASP A 5 -5.85 10.59 1.70
N TYR A 6 -6.38 9.56 1.03
CA TYR A 6 -5.78 8.24 1.01
C TYR A 6 -4.60 8.13 0.03
N ARG A 7 -4.27 9.20 -0.73
CA ARG A 7 -3.17 9.15 -1.72
C ARG A 7 -1.84 8.75 -1.10
N GLN A 8 -1.59 9.15 0.14
CA GLN A 8 -0.37 8.82 0.88
C GLN A 8 -0.23 7.31 1.18
N LEU A 9 -1.37 6.62 1.26
CA LEU A 9 -1.47 5.17 1.47
C LEU A 9 -1.55 4.40 0.15
N GLY A 10 -1.53 5.09 -0.99
CA GLY A 10 -1.56 4.45 -2.31
C GLY A 10 -2.96 4.28 -2.92
N LEU A 11 -4.02 4.74 -2.26
CA LEU A 11 -5.36 4.77 -2.84
C LEU A 11 -5.67 6.19 -3.33
N ARG A 12 -5.98 6.33 -4.62
CA ARG A 12 -6.30 7.65 -5.22
C ARG A 12 -7.74 8.07 -4.91
N TYR A 13 -8.03 8.23 -3.63
CA TYR A 13 -9.35 8.59 -3.11
C TYR A 13 -9.24 9.64 -2.02
N LYS A 14 -10.23 10.53 -1.97
CA LYS A 14 -10.43 11.47 -0.87
C LYS A 14 -11.79 11.18 -0.26
N LEU A 15 -11.81 10.89 1.03
CA LEU A 15 -13.04 10.72 1.79
C LEU A 15 -13.35 12.04 2.49
N TYR A 16 -14.48 12.64 2.13
CA TYR A 16 -14.95 13.89 2.70
C TYR A 16 -15.92 13.61 3.85
N TYR A 17 -15.89 14.46 4.88
CA TYR A 17 -16.73 14.29 6.07
C TYR A 17 -18.22 14.32 5.74
N TRP A 18 -18.68 15.23 4.87
CA TRP A 18 -20.07 15.23 4.37
C TRP A 18 -20.52 13.91 3.73
N GLN A 19 -19.62 13.15 3.09
CA GLN A 19 -19.98 11.84 2.50
C GLN A 19 -20.25 10.80 3.60
N ILE A 20 -19.52 10.87 4.71
CA ILE A 20 -19.73 10.03 5.88
C ILE A 20 -21.08 10.36 6.51
N LEU A 21 -21.38 11.66 6.68
CA LEU A 21 -22.67 12.12 7.19
C LEU A 21 -23.83 11.66 6.30
N TYR A 22 -23.68 11.77 4.97
CA TYR A 22 -24.66 11.28 4.01
C TYR A 22 -24.91 9.77 4.16
N ASN A 23 -23.86 8.94 4.18
CA ASN A 23 -24.00 7.49 4.34
C ASN A 23 -24.59 7.12 5.71
N THR A 24 -24.30 7.91 6.75
CA THR A 24 -24.91 7.76 8.08
C THR A 24 -26.42 8.02 8.01
N ALA A 25 -26.84 9.07 7.29
CA ALA A 25 -28.26 9.33 7.05
C ALA A 25 -28.94 8.18 6.28
N ALA A 26 -28.27 7.63 5.25
CA ALA A 26 -28.77 6.50 4.50
C ALA A 26 -28.94 5.22 5.35
N ALA A 27 -28.09 5.03 6.37
CA ALA A 27 -28.25 3.96 7.35
C ALA A 27 -29.46 4.22 8.27
N TYR A 28 -29.61 5.44 8.80
CA TYR A 28 -30.77 5.82 9.61
C TYR A 28 -32.11 5.69 8.87
N CYS A 29 -32.15 6.01 7.56
CA CYS A 29 -33.34 5.80 6.73
C CYS A 29 -33.76 4.32 6.71
N ARG A 30 -32.80 3.40 6.59
CA ARG A 30 -33.07 1.95 6.60
C ARG A 30 -33.56 1.45 7.97
N MET A 31 -33.23 2.17 9.04
CA MET A 31 -33.71 1.91 10.40
C MET A 31 -35.04 2.61 10.72
N GLY A 32 -35.62 3.38 9.79
CA GLY A 32 -36.81 4.19 10.03
C GLY A 32 -36.59 5.40 10.95
N GLN A 33 -35.34 5.76 11.24
CA GLN A 33 -34.97 6.90 12.10
C GLN A 33 -34.85 8.18 11.27
N TRP A 34 -35.98 8.70 10.80
CA TRP A 34 -36.04 9.81 9.84
C TRP A 34 -35.50 11.14 10.37
N GLU A 35 -35.78 11.47 11.64
CA GLU A 35 -35.28 12.69 12.29
C GLU A 35 -33.74 12.69 12.37
N SER A 36 -33.17 11.58 12.83
CA SER A 36 -31.71 11.40 12.86
C SER A 36 -31.09 11.44 11.47
N ALA A 37 -31.77 10.91 10.44
CA ALA A 37 -31.31 11.02 9.06
C ALA A 37 -31.29 12.48 8.58
N MET A 38 -32.33 13.25 8.88
CA MET A 38 -32.45 14.66 8.53
C MET A 38 -31.33 15.48 9.18
N ASP A 39 -31.09 15.31 10.48
CA ASP A 39 -30.03 16.00 11.22
C ASP A 39 -28.63 15.77 10.60
N LYS A 40 -28.36 14.53 10.16
CA LYS A 40 -27.09 14.21 9.48
C LYS A 40 -26.99 14.87 8.12
N LEU A 41 -28.07 14.96 7.34
CA LEU A 41 -28.06 15.64 6.04
C LEU A 41 -27.92 17.16 6.17
N VAL A 42 -28.54 17.77 7.18
CA VAL A 42 -28.35 19.20 7.50
C VAL A 42 -26.89 19.47 7.84
N SER A 43 -26.30 18.64 8.71
CA SER A 43 -24.87 18.70 9.04
C SER A 43 -23.99 18.54 7.80
N ALA A 44 -24.35 17.62 6.89
CA ALA A 44 -23.63 17.39 5.65
C ALA A 44 -23.68 18.60 4.71
N THR A 45 -24.80 19.33 4.69
CA THR A 45 -24.98 20.55 3.89
C THR A 45 -24.04 21.66 4.36
N GLN A 46 -23.88 21.81 5.67
CA GLN A 46 -22.99 22.81 6.27
C GLN A 46 -21.51 22.50 6.00
N ASP A 47 -21.08 21.23 6.13
CA ASP A 47 -19.68 20.83 5.90
C ASP A 47 -19.26 20.90 4.42
N ARG A 48 -20.18 20.55 3.51
CA ARG A 48 -19.89 20.48 2.07
C ARG A 48 -19.52 21.84 1.47
N GLY A 49 -20.19 22.91 1.90
CA GLY A 49 -20.18 24.22 1.22
C GLY A 49 -20.79 24.19 -0.20
N GLN A 50 -20.79 25.32 -0.90
CA GLN A 50 -21.24 25.38 -2.30
C GLN A 50 -20.15 24.81 -3.24
N GLY A 51 -20.44 23.70 -3.94
CA GLY A 51 -19.69 23.32 -5.15
C GLY A 51 -19.04 21.92 -5.23
N ARG A 52 -19.29 20.99 -4.30
CA ARG A 52 -18.74 19.61 -4.40
C ARG A 52 -19.83 18.62 -4.84
N GLY A 53 -19.61 17.78 -5.85
CA GLY A 53 -20.66 16.93 -6.46
C GLY A 53 -21.55 16.11 -5.49
N GLY A 54 -22.80 15.86 -5.89
CA GLY A 54 -23.84 15.19 -5.11
C GLY A 54 -24.96 16.15 -4.66
N ASN A 55 -26.23 15.84 -4.93
CA ASN A 55 -27.37 16.69 -4.56
C ASN A 55 -27.90 16.33 -3.17
N ILE A 56 -27.26 16.86 -2.11
CA ILE A 56 -27.77 16.70 -0.72
C ILE A 56 -29.17 17.29 -0.59
N GLU A 57 -29.48 18.33 -1.34
CA GLU A 57 -30.79 18.98 -1.37
C GLU A 57 -31.88 18.04 -1.90
N VAL A 58 -31.53 17.13 -2.83
CA VAL A 58 -32.45 16.08 -3.30
C VAL A 58 -32.62 15.02 -2.23
N ALA A 59 -31.54 14.63 -1.54
CA ALA A 59 -31.61 13.66 -0.46
C ALA A 59 -32.44 14.15 0.73
N LEU A 60 -32.34 15.43 1.10
CA LEU A 60 -33.20 16.07 2.11
C LEU A 60 -34.68 15.91 1.75
N LYS A 61 -35.06 16.25 0.51
CA LYS A 61 -36.43 16.08 0.02
C LYS A 61 -36.90 14.62 0.01
N SER A 62 -36.01 13.68 -0.29
CA SER A 62 -36.33 12.24 -0.23
C SER A 62 -36.57 11.77 1.20
N VAL A 63 -35.76 12.21 2.17
CA VAL A 63 -35.97 11.91 3.60
C VAL A 63 -37.27 12.51 4.13
N GLU A 64 -37.64 13.72 3.72
CA GLU A 64 -38.94 14.33 4.05
C GLU A 64 -40.12 13.46 3.56
N ARG A 65 -39.98 12.83 2.39
CA ARG A 65 -40.96 11.88 1.84
C ARG A 65 -40.82 10.45 2.40
N ARG A 66 -39.91 10.23 3.35
CA ARG A 66 -39.59 8.91 3.92
C ARG A 66 -39.14 7.89 2.87
N GLU A 67 -38.40 8.35 1.86
CA GLU A 67 -37.75 7.50 0.88
C GLU A 67 -36.38 7.04 1.39
N ILE A 68 -36.02 5.78 1.12
CA ILE A 68 -34.73 5.23 1.51
C ILE A 68 -33.65 5.78 0.56
N LEU A 69 -32.59 6.33 1.13
CA LEU A 69 -31.44 6.81 0.36
C LEU A 69 -30.49 5.67 -0.03
N ASP A 70 -29.96 5.75 -1.24
CA ASP A 70 -28.84 4.90 -1.65
C ASP A 70 -27.51 5.44 -1.11
N PRO A 71 -26.65 4.59 -0.53
CA PRO A 71 -25.36 5.04 0.00
C PRO A 71 -24.40 5.44 -1.12
N LEU A 72 -23.54 6.42 -0.85
CA LEU A 72 -22.40 6.74 -1.69
C LEU A 72 -21.37 5.61 -1.60
N LEU A 73 -20.97 5.09 -2.75
CA LEU A 73 -20.01 4.01 -2.87
C LEU A 73 -18.66 4.51 -3.38
N VAL A 74 -17.59 3.84 -2.96
CA VAL A 74 -16.28 4.01 -3.58
C VAL A 74 -16.32 3.40 -4.98
N PRO A 75 -15.81 4.08 -6.02
CA PRO A 75 -15.82 3.55 -7.39
C PRO A 75 -15.15 2.18 -7.48
N VAL A 76 -15.75 1.29 -8.28
CA VAL A 76 -15.18 -0.04 -8.55
C VAL A 76 -13.85 0.10 -9.28
N GLY A 77 -12.87 -0.75 -8.93
CA GLY A 77 -11.52 -0.72 -9.52
C GLY A 77 -10.56 0.26 -8.86
N LEU A 78 -11.01 1.04 -7.88
CA LEU A 78 -10.14 1.81 -7.01
C LEU A 78 -9.50 0.88 -5.97
N VAL A 79 -8.17 0.73 -6.05
CA VAL A 79 -7.39 -0.14 -5.15
C VAL A 79 -6.19 0.59 -4.59
N PHE A 80 -5.73 0.15 -3.42
CA PHE A 80 -4.45 0.57 -2.87
C PHE A 80 -3.33 0.07 -3.79
N ARG A 81 -2.41 0.96 -4.17
CA ARG A 81 -1.26 0.65 -5.01
C ARG A 81 0.02 1.07 -4.30
N PRO A 82 1.12 0.31 -4.39
CA PRO A 82 2.42 0.75 -3.94
C PRO A 82 2.82 2.08 -4.57
N ARG A 83 3.74 2.81 -3.94
CA ARG A 83 4.17 4.11 -4.46
C ARG A 83 4.85 3.89 -5.81
N LYS A 84 4.60 4.80 -6.76
CA LYS A 84 5.24 4.74 -8.10
C LYS A 84 6.76 4.58 -7.99
N GLN A 85 7.39 5.27 -7.04
CA GLN A 85 8.84 5.20 -6.80
C GLN A 85 9.30 3.79 -6.40
N GLU A 86 8.54 3.08 -5.56
CA GLU A 86 8.87 1.70 -5.16
C GLU A 86 8.72 0.72 -6.33
N ILE A 87 7.73 0.96 -7.20
CA ILE A 87 7.50 0.16 -8.42
C ILE A 87 8.57 0.48 -9.48
N GLU A 88 8.91 1.75 -9.68
CA GLU A 88 9.92 2.19 -10.65
C GLU A 88 11.34 1.82 -10.23
N GLN A 89 11.58 1.63 -8.93
CA GLN A 89 12.82 1.07 -8.38
C GLN A 89 12.91 -0.46 -8.50
N LEU A 90 11.88 -1.14 -9.01
CA LEU A 90 11.99 -2.50 -9.54
C LEU A 90 12.77 -2.55 -10.87
N ARG A 91 13.78 -1.69 -11.03
CA ARG A 91 14.74 -1.85 -12.12
C ARG A 91 15.45 -3.18 -11.89
N GLN A 92 15.64 -3.92 -12.98
CA GLN A 92 16.43 -5.14 -12.97
C GLN A 92 17.79 -4.82 -12.34
N ARG A 93 17.96 -5.26 -11.10
CA ARG A 93 19.20 -5.08 -10.35
C ARG A 93 20.04 -6.32 -10.60
N ASP A 94 21.25 -6.12 -11.10
CA ASP A 94 22.21 -7.19 -11.20
C ASP A 94 22.71 -7.54 -9.79
N PHE A 95 22.11 -8.58 -9.20
CA PHE A 95 22.50 -9.09 -7.87
C PHE A 95 23.75 -9.97 -7.93
N LEU A 96 24.11 -10.47 -9.11
CA LEU A 96 25.23 -11.39 -9.30
C LEU A 96 26.52 -10.63 -9.62
N GLY A 97 26.39 -9.46 -10.26
CA GLY A 97 27.51 -8.66 -10.72
C GLY A 97 28.21 -9.29 -11.93
N LYS A 98 29.32 -8.70 -12.34
CA LYS A 98 30.16 -9.26 -13.42
C LYS A 98 30.92 -10.48 -12.90
N ALA A 99 30.89 -11.57 -13.66
CA ALA A 99 31.67 -12.76 -13.36
C ALA A 99 33.16 -12.40 -13.18
N LYS A 100 33.76 -12.89 -12.09
CA LYS A 100 35.19 -12.76 -11.81
C LYS A 100 35.80 -14.16 -11.75
N VAL A 101 36.93 -14.33 -12.43
CA VAL A 101 37.74 -15.54 -12.32
C VAL A 101 38.53 -15.46 -11.01
N ILE A 102 38.44 -16.50 -10.20
CA ILE A 102 39.26 -16.67 -9.01
C ILE A 102 40.20 -17.84 -9.31
N SER A 103 41.50 -17.63 -9.11
CA SER A 103 42.51 -18.68 -9.26
C SER A 103 43.07 -19.03 -7.89
N SER A 104 43.34 -20.31 -7.68
CA SER A 104 44.06 -20.77 -6.49
C SER A 104 45.49 -20.21 -6.50
N MET A 105 46.01 -19.86 -5.33
CA MET A 105 47.44 -19.57 -5.10
C MET A 105 48.22 -20.82 -4.69
N ILE A 106 47.53 -21.96 -4.51
CA ILE A 106 48.14 -23.23 -4.15
C ILE A 106 48.73 -23.86 -5.43
N PRO A 107 50.02 -24.24 -5.45
CA PRO A 107 50.63 -24.91 -6.59
C PRO A 107 49.95 -26.26 -6.89
N ASN A 108 49.71 -26.56 -8.17
CA ASN A 108 49.07 -27.80 -8.64
C ASN A 108 47.67 -28.08 -8.04
N ASP A 109 46.90 -27.03 -7.75
CA ASP A 109 45.54 -27.17 -7.26
C ASP A 109 44.54 -27.38 -8.41
N ASP A 110 44.06 -28.62 -8.54
CA ASP A 110 43.10 -29.04 -9.57
C ASP A 110 41.61 -28.86 -9.17
N PHE A 111 41.33 -28.22 -8.03
CA PHE A 111 39.95 -28.04 -7.56
C PHE A 111 39.29 -26.79 -8.15
N GLY A 112 38.28 -27.02 -9.00
CA GLY A 112 37.50 -25.95 -9.64
C GLY A 112 36.26 -25.47 -8.87
N GLY A 113 36.12 -25.82 -7.59
CA GLY A 113 34.93 -25.51 -6.77
C GLY A 113 35.06 -24.26 -5.89
N PHE A 114 33.98 -23.88 -5.22
CA PHE A 114 34.03 -22.85 -4.18
C PHE A 114 34.81 -23.39 -2.97
N GLU A 115 35.92 -22.74 -2.62
CA GLU A 115 36.87 -23.21 -1.60
C GLU A 115 36.23 -23.64 -0.26
N PRO A 116 35.24 -22.91 0.30
CA PRO A 116 34.52 -23.35 1.51
C PRO A 116 33.74 -24.67 1.39
N LEU A 117 33.46 -25.16 0.17
CA LEU A 117 32.82 -26.45 -0.07
C LEU A 117 33.83 -27.58 -0.32
N ARG A 118 35.14 -27.30 -0.33
CA ARG A 118 36.15 -28.33 -0.48
C ARG A 118 36.10 -29.27 0.73
N GLN A 119 36.01 -30.56 0.48
CA GLN A 119 36.18 -31.55 1.54
C GLN A 119 37.59 -31.43 2.11
N GLN A 120 37.69 -31.11 3.41
CA GLN A 120 38.98 -30.95 4.06
C GLN A 120 39.72 -32.29 4.06
N LYS A 121 40.93 -32.28 3.49
CA LYS A 121 41.90 -33.37 3.59
C LYS A 121 43.17 -32.82 4.27
N PRO A 122 43.89 -33.65 5.06
CA PRO A 122 45.19 -33.26 5.59
C PRO A 122 46.12 -32.79 4.45
N GLY A 123 46.94 -31.76 4.70
CA GLY A 123 47.91 -31.24 3.72
C GLY A 123 47.53 -30.00 2.88
N PHE A 124 46.26 -29.58 2.81
CA PHE A 124 45.86 -28.42 1.98
C PHE A 124 46.11 -27.05 2.62
N TYR A 125 45.99 -26.97 3.94
CA TYR A 125 46.15 -25.74 4.74
C TYR A 125 47.15 -25.95 5.88
N GLU A 126 48.19 -26.75 5.64
CA GLU A 126 49.25 -26.88 6.63
C GLU A 126 50.04 -25.56 6.65
N PRO A 127 50.09 -24.86 7.79
CA PRO A 127 50.92 -23.67 7.90
C PRO A 127 52.36 -24.10 7.63
N LYS A 128 53.07 -23.34 6.78
CA LYS A 128 54.51 -23.53 6.61
C LYS A 128 55.13 -23.30 7.98
N THR A 129 55.54 -24.38 8.64
CA THR A 129 56.45 -24.26 9.77
C THR A 129 57.78 -23.87 9.17
N ASP A 130 58.08 -22.57 9.16
CA ASP A 130 59.43 -22.11 8.88
C ASP A 130 60.33 -22.81 9.91
N GLY A 131 61.12 -23.76 9.42
CA GLY A 131 62.07 -24.49 10.24
C GLY A 131 63.01 -23.48 10.87
N VAL A 132 62.96 -23.40 12.20
CA VAL A 132 63.93 -22.65 13.00
C VAL A 132 65.31 -23.25 12.69
N GLN A 133 66.14 -22.49 11.98
CA GLN A 133 67.59 -22.73 11.93
C GLN A 133 68.23 -22.17 13.20
#